data_AF-A0A0Q6E7S8-F1
#
_entry.id   AF-A0A0Q6E7S8-F1
#
_cell.length_a   1.000
_cell.length_b   1.000
_cell.length_c   1.000
_cell.angle_alpha   90.00
_cell.angle_beta   90.00
_cell.angle_gamma   90.00
#
_symmetry.space_group_name_H-M   'P 1'
#
loop_
_entity.id
_entity.type
_entity.pdbx_description
1 polymer ?
#
loop_
_entity_poly.entity_id
_entity_poly.type
_entity_poly.pdbx_seq_one_letter_code
_entity_poly.pdbx_strand_id
1 'polypeptide(L)' 'MGDRVRLLAWLEEAGSVTLIEAASAMRESGEPVGAVLAMVLKRHVAIEWHEMPIGPETQVRLRR' A
#
# COMPACT_ATOMS: atom_id res chain seq x y z
N MET A 1 3.71 -14.10 -1.83
CA MET A 1 2.67 -13.87 -2.88
C MET A 1 1.32 -13.53 -2.24
N GLY A 2 1.04 -14.02 -1.02
CA GLY A 2 -0.23 -13.77 -0.34
C GLY A 2 -0.44 -12.31 0.06
N ASP A 3 0.63 -11.61 0.47
CA ASP A 3 0.56 -10.21 0.90
C ASP A 3 -0.06 -9.28 -0.16
N ARG A 4 0.41 -9.40 -1.41
CA ARG A 4 -0.11 -8.60 -2.52
C ARG A 4 -1.60 -8.85 -2.75
N VAL A 5 -1.99 -10.12 -2.84
CA VAL A 5 -3.39 -10.51 -3.12
C VAL A 5 -4.31 -9.98 -2.01
N ARG A 6 -3.89 -10.10 -0.75
CA ARG A 6 -4.64 -9.59 0.40
C ARG A 6 -4.83 -8.08 0.36
N LEU A 7 -3.75 -7.33 0.14
CA LEU A 7 -3.83 -5.88 0.11
C LEU A 7 -4.70 -5.38 -1.05
N LEU A 8 -4.57 -5.98 -2.24
CA LEU A 8 -5.39 -5.60 -3.40
C LEU A 8 -6.88 -5.91 -3.16
N ALA A 9 -7.21 -7.08 -2.61
CA ALA A 9 -8.59 -7.43 -2.28
C ALA A 9 -9.18 -6.46 -1.24
N TRP A 10 -8.41 -6.11 -0.21
CA TRP A 10 -8.86 -5.14 0.78
C TRP A 10 -9.09 -3.74 0.19
N LEU A 11 -8.20 -3.29 -0.71
CA LEU A 11 -8.35 -2.00 -1.38
C LEU A 11 -9.55 -1.94 -2.35
N GLU A 12 -9.95 -3.06 -2.97
CA GLU A 12 -11.19 -3.12 -3.76
C GLU A 12 -12.43 -2.83 -2.89
N GLU A 13 -12.42 -3.29 -1.63
CA GLU A 13 -13.53 -3.09 -0.68
C GLU A 13 -13.49 -1.71 -0.01
N ALA A 14 -12.31 -1.27 0.45
CA ALA A 14 -12.15 -0.04 1.22
C ALA A 14 -11.97 1.23 0.36
N GLY A 15 -11.58 1.08 -0.91
CA GLY A 15 -11.24 2.18 -1.82
C GLY A 15 -9.83 2.75 -1.58
N SER A 16 -9.49 3.10 -0.34
CA SER A 16 -8.14 3.46 0.09
C SER A 16 -7.89 3.09 1.55
N VAL A 17 -6.62 2.95 1.91
CA VAL A 17 -6.15 2.78 3.29
C VAL A 17 -4.91 3.64 3.51
N THR A 18 -4.52 3.85 4.76
CA THR A 18 -3.25 4.51 5.10
C THR A 18 -2.04 3.59 4.84
N LEU A 19 -0.85 4.17 4.69
CA LEU A 19 0.38 3.42 4.49
C LEU A 19 0.67 2.48 5.67
N ILE A 20 0.36 2.89 6.90
CA ILE A 20 0.52 2.04 8.08
C ILE A 20 -0.44 0.85 8.08
N GLU A 21 -1.70 1.04 7.66
CA GLU A 21 -2.67 -0.04 7.49
C GLU A 21 -2.23 -1.01 6.40
N ALA A 22 -1.81 -0.50 5.23
CA ALA A 22 -1.28 -1.32 4.15
C ALA A 22 -0.05 -2.12 4.57
N ALA A 23 0.88 -1.50 5.32
CA ALA A 23 2.05 -2.16 5.86
C ALA A 23 1.65 -3.28 6.84
N SER A 24 0.66 -3.05 7.72
CA SER A 24 0.18 -4.07 8.65
C SER A 24 -0.42 -5.31 7.97
N ALA A 25 -0.88 -5.18 6.72
CA ALA A 25 -1.35 -6.30 5.91
C ALA A 25 -0.20 -7.17 5.32
N MET A 26 1.05 -6.69 5.37
CA MET A 26 2.23 -7.41 4.88
C MET A 26 2.73 -8.37 5.96
N ARG A 27 2.32 -9.63 5.89
CA ARG A 27 2.65 -10.67 6.87
C ARG A 27 3.89 -11.49 6.53
N GLU A 28 4.27 -11.52 5.24
CA GLU A 28 5.39 -12.30 4.74
C GLU A 28 6.67 -11.46 4.60
N SER A 29 6.56 -10.11 4.63
CA SER A 29 7.69 -9.20 4.44
C SER A 29 8.40 -8.85 5.76
N GLY A 30 9.74 -8.97 5.76
CA GLY A 30 10.59 -8.42 6.84
C GLY A 30 10.67 -6.89 6.83
N GLU A 31 10.27 -6.24 5.74
CA GLU A 31 10.16 -4.79 5.59
C GLU A 31 8.77 -4.41 5.06
N PRO A 32 7.75 -4.29 5.94
CA PRO A 32 6.36 -4.07 5.51
C PRO A 32 6.14 -2.79 4.69
N VAL A 33 6.68 -1.66 5.14
CA VAL A 33 6.59 -0.38 4.39
C VAL A 33 7.32 -0.49 3.05
N GLY A 34 8.52 -1.08 3.04
CA GLY A 34 9.29 -1.31 1.81
C GLY A 34 8.52 -2.17 0.80
N ALA A 35 7.80 -3.19 1.27
CA ALA A 35 6.96 -4.03 0.41
C ALA A 35 5.80 -3.26 -0.24
N VAL A 36 5.12 -2.38 0.51
CA VAL A 36 4.07 -1.51 -0.04
C VAL A 36 4.66 -0.53 -1.06
N LEU A 37 5.79 0.11 -0.76
CA LEU A 37 6.47 1.02 -1.70
C LEU A 37 6.94 0.29 -2.96
N ALA A 38 7.39 -0.96 -2.85
CA ALA A 38 7.70 -1.78 -4.02
C ALA A 38 6.46 -2.03 -4.90
N MET A 39 5.26 -2.15 -4.32
CA MET A 39 4.02 -2.24 -5.08
C MET A 39 3.67 -0.94 -5.80
N VAL A 40 3.96 0.22 -5.20
CA VAL A 40 3.83 1.55 -5.84
C VAL A 40 4.74 1.66 -7.05
N LEU A 41 6.02 1.28 -6.91
CA LEU A 41 6.99 1.29 -8.00
C LEU A 41 6.58 0.34 -9.14
N LYS A 42 6.00 -0.80 -8.79
CA LYS A 42 5.44 -1.77 -9.75
C LYS A 42 4.04 -1.42 -10.27
N ARG A 43 3.50 -0.24 -9.94
CA ARG A 43 2.21 0.28 -10.41
C ARG A 43 0.98 -0.55 -10.04
N HIS A 44 1.04 -1.39 -9.00
CA HIS A 44 -0.14 -2.09 -8.50
C HIS A 44 -1.05 -1.18 -7.68
N VAL A 45 -0.44 -0.23 -6.96
CA VAL A 45 -1.11 0.76 -6.12
C VAL A 45 -0.50 2.14 -6.38
N ALA A 46 -1.22 3.18 -5.99
CA ALA A 46 -0.78 4.57 -6.05
C ALA A 46 -0.82 5.19 -4.65
N ILE A 47 0.05 6.18 -4.44
CA ILE A 47 0.08 7.02 -3.25
C ILE A 47 0.13 8.49 -3.65
N GLU A 48 -0.38 9.36 -2.79
CA GLU A 48 -0.18 10.81 -2.91
C GLU A 48 1.14 11.21 -2.26
N TRP A 49 2.02 11.85 -3.03
CA TRP A 49 3.36 12.26 -2.58
C TRP A 49 3.78 13.64 -3.07
N HIS A 50 2.93 14.31 -3.84
CA HIS A 50 3.27 15.59 -4.47
C HIS A 50 3.15 16.77 -3.50
N GLU A 51 2.19 16.72 -2.57
CA GLU A 51 1.86 17.83 -1.68
C GLU A 51 2.48 17.70 -0.29
N MET A 52 2.73 16.47 0.17
CA MET A 52 3.26 16.17 1.50
C MET A 52 4.31 15.06 1.45
N PRO A 53 5.28 15.06 2.39
CA PRO A 53 6.19 13.94 2.58
C PRO A 53 5.43 12.63 2.80
N ILE A 54 6.03 11.51 2.39
CA ILE A 54 5.47 10.18 2.63
C ILE A 54 5.55 9.87 4.12
N GLY A 55 4.40 9.59 4.73
CA GLY A 55 4.22 9.29 6.14
C GLY A 55 3.21 8.16 6.39
N PRO A 56 3.04 7.72 7.65
CA PRO A 56 2.08 6.66 8.01
C PRO A 56 0.66 6.88 7.49
N GLU A 57 0.22 8.13 7.44
CA GLU A 57 -1.09 8.61 7.00
C GLU A 57 -1.24 8.70 5.47
N THR A 58 -0.15 8.55 4.71
CA THR A 58 -0.17 8.61 3.24
C THR A 58 -1.18 7.61 2.70
N GLN A 59 -2.11 8.09 1.88
CA GLN A 59 -3.16 7.26 1.30
C GLN A 59 -2.59 6.32 0.24
N VAL A 60 -2.90 5.04 0.37
CA VAL A 60 -2.64 3.97 -0.60
C VAL A 60 -3.96 3.58 -1.23
N ARG A 61 -4.00 3.54 -2.57
CA ARG A 61 -5.19 3.19 -3.35
C ARG A 61 -4.82 2.31 -4.53
N LEU A 62 -5.80 1.59 -5.09
CA LEU A 62 -5.59 0.88 -6.34
C LEU A 62 -5.14 1.84 -7.43
N ARG A 63 -4.19 1.38 -8.25
CA ARG A 63 -3.83 2.11 -9.45
C ARG A 63 -4.78 1.69 -10.57
N ARG A 64 -5.71 2.57 -10.91
CA ARG A 64 -6.54 2.46 -12.11
C ARG A 64 -5.83 3.04 -13.32
#